data_AF-A0A7C2FVB7-F1
#
_entry.id   AF-A0A7C2FVB7-F1
#
_cell.length_a   1.000
_cell.length_b   1.000
_cell.length_c   1.000
_cell.angle_alpha   90.00
_cell.angle_beta   90.00
_cell.angle_gamma   90.00
#
_symmetry.space_group_name_H-M   'P 1'
#
loop_
_entity.id
_entity.type
_entity.pdbx_description
1 polymer ?
#
loop_
_entity_poly.entity_id
_entity_poly.type
_entity_poly.pdbx_seq_one_letter_code
_entity_poly.pdbx_strand_id
1 'polypeptide(L)' 'MPKKEKKRLQVVISEEQDALLTRAAYALSSPERLVSKSEVVRLAIAKIVRELEEGKEELTELLKRLEE' A
#
# COMPACT_ATOMS: atom_id res chain seq x y z
N MET A 1 -6.85 4.43 27.38
CA MET A 1 -5.82 4.41 26.31
C MET A 1 -6.01 5.64 25.45
N PRO A 2 -4.97 6.45 25.18
CA PRO A 2 -5.10 7.63 24.33
C PRO A 2 -5.63 7.19 22.96
N LYS A 3 -6.72 7.82 22.50
CA LYS A 3 -7.30 7.53 21.18
C LYS A 3 -6.22 7.86 20.16
N LYS A 4 -5.65 6.84 19.49
CA LYS A 4 -4.70 7.05 18.40
C LYS A 4 -5.35 7.99 17.39
N GLU A 5 -4.79 9.18 17.21
CA GLU A 5 -5.29 10.13 16.23
C GLU A 5 -5.21 9.49 14.85
N LYS A 6 -6.35 9.37 14.18
CA LYS A 6 -6.42 8.82 12.82
C LYS A 6 -6.42 9.98 11.84
N LYS A 7 -5.45 10.00 10.94
CA LYS A 7 -5.42 10.95 9.81
C LYS A 7 -6.21 10.38 8.63
N ARG A 8 -6.98 11.23 7.95
CA ARG A 8 -7.64 10.88 6.68
C ARG A 8 -6.66 11.07 5.53
N LEU A 9 -6.55 10.09 4.65
CA LEU A 9 -5.72 10.13 3.46
C LEU A 9 -6.64 10.08 2.23
N GLN A 10 -6.45 11.01 1.29
CA GLN A 10 -7.10 11.01 -0.01
C GLN A 10 -6.00 10.91 -1.07
N VAL A 11 -6.10 9.91 -1.94
CA VAL A 11 -5.14 9.65 -3.02
C VAL A 11 -5.92 9.42 -4.29
N VAL A 12 -5.51 10.04 -5.38
CA VAL A 12 -6.02 9.75 -6.72
C VAL A 12 -5.11 8.68 -7.31
N ILE A 13 -5.70 7.59 -7.79
CA ILE A 13 -5.00 6.44 -8.37
C ILE A 13 -5.58 6.14 -9.75
N SER A 14 -4.78 5.52 -10.63
CA SER A 14 -5.25 5.06 -11.93
C SER A 14 -6.16 3.83 -11.81
N GLU A 15 -6.90 3.50 -12.87
CA GLU A 15 -7.70 2.28 -12.93
C GLU A 15 -6.84 1.02 -12.76
N GLU A 16 -5.63 1.02 -13.35
CA GLU A 16 -4.67 -0.07 -13.19
C GLU A 16 -4.22 -0.24 -11.74
N GLN A 17 -3.93 0.88 -11.05
CA GLN A 17 -3.58 0.84 -9.64
C GLN A 17 -4.73 0.32 -8.75
N ASP A 18 -5.99 0.68 -9.05
CA ASP A 18 -7.15 0.14 -8.32
C ASP A 18 -7.34 -1.37 -8.58
N ALA A 19 -7.11 -1.83 -9.82
CA ALA A 19 -7.13 -3.24 -10.15
C ALA A 19 -6.05 -4.03 -9.38
N LEU A 20 -4.83 -3.48 -9.29
CA LEU A 20 -3.74 -4.06 -8.48
C LEU A 20 -4.10 -4.11 -6.98
N LEU A 21 -4.70 -3.06 -6.43
CA LEU A 21 -5.18 -3.05 -5.04
C LEU A 21 -6.25 -4.11 -4.79
N THR A 22 -7.19 -4.26 -5.73
CA THR A 22 -8.24 -5.30 -5.67
C THR A 22 -7.62 -6.69 -5.66
N ARG A 23 -6.69 -6.96 -6.57
CA ARG A 23 -6.00 -8.25 -6.67
C ARG A 23 -5.20 -8.55 -5.40
N ALA A 24 -4.46 -7.58 -4.88
CA ALA A 24 -3.68 -7.73 -3.65
C ALA A 24 -4.58 -7.98 -2.43
N ALA A 25 -5.72 -7.29 -2.33
CA ALA A 25 -6.69 -7.51 -1.26
C ALA A 25 -7.24 -8.94 -1.27
N TYR A 26 -7.59 -9.45 -2.46
CA TYR A 26 -8.06 -10.84 -2.61
C TYR A 26 -6.97 -11.85 -2.26
N ALA A 27 -5.74 -11.65 -2.77
CA ALA A 27 -4.62 -12.56 -2.53
C ALA A 27 -4.18 -12.63 -1.05
N LEU A 28 -4.31 -11.52 -0.31
CA LEU A 28 -4.02 -11.46 1.13
C LEU A 28 -5.20 -11.90 2.00
N SER A 29 -6.39 -12.01 1.42
CA SER A 29 -7.56 -12.52 2.12
C SER A 29 -7.50 -14.04 2.22
N SER A 30 -8.10 -14.56 3.28
CA SER A 30 -8.28 -15.98 3.56
C SER A 30 -9.71 -16.21 4.03
N PRO A 31 -10.23 -17.46 4.02
CA PRO A 31 -11.54 -17.76 4.59
C PRO A 31 -11.71 -17.27 6.03
N GLU A 32 -10.63 -17.25 6.80
CA GLU A 32 -10.59 -16.84 8.21
C GLU A 32 -10.45 -15.32 8.39
N ARG A 33 -9.98 -14.60 7.35
CA ARG A 33 -9.75 -13.16 7.42
C ARG A 33 -9.83 -12.48 6.06
N LEU A 34 -10.77 -11.53 5.95
CA LEU A 34 -10.84 -10.61 4.82
C LEU A 34 -9.88 -9.43 5.02
N VAL A 35 -9.21 -9.03 3.95
CA VAL A 35 -8.31 -7.88 3.91
C VAL A 35 -8.89 -6.83 2.96
N SER A 36 -9.15 -5.64 3.48
CA SER A 36 -9.66 -4.51 2.69
C SER A 36 -8.54 -3.83 1.87
N LYS A 37 -8.90 -3.16 0.77
CA LYS A 37 -7.96 -2.30 0.01
C LYS A 37 -7.20 -1.31 0.91
N SER A 38 -7.91 -0.71 1.88
CA SER A 38 -7.31 0.21 2.86
C SER A 38 -6.30 -0.46 3.80
N GLU A 39 -6.47 -1.75 4.14
CA GLU A 39 -5.46 -2.52 4.87
C GLU A 39 -4.25 -2.83 4.00
N VAL A 40 -4.46 -3.14 2.72
CA VAL A 40 -3.37 -3.32 1.75
C VAL A 40 -2.54 -2.04 1.65
N VAL A 41 -3.16 -0.87 1.54
CA VAL A 41 -2.45 0.42 1.50
C VAL A 41 -1.62 0.63 2.77
N ARG A 42 -2.17 0.33 3.96
CA ARG A 42 -1.40 0.44 5.21
C ARG A 42 -0.22 -0.53 5.27
N LEU A 43 -0.41 -1.76 4.79
CA LEU A 43 0.66 -2.76 4.71
C LEU A 43 1.75 -2.32 3.71
N ALA A 44 1.36 -1.81 2.54
CA ALA A 44 2.26 -1.31 1.52
C ALA A 44 3.12 -0.15 2.05
N ILE A 45 2.52 0.81 2.76
CA ILE A 45 3.26 1.91 3.41
C ILE A 45 4.33 1.35 4.37
N ALA A 46 3.96 0.41 5.23
CA ALA A 46 4.90 -0.19 6.19
C ALA A 46 6.03 -0.95 5.49
N LYS A 47 5.71 -1.68 4.40
CA LYS A 47 6.70 -2.42 3.60
C LYS A 47 7.67 -1.47 2.90
N ILE A 48 7.19 -0.40 2.28
CA ILE A 48 8.04 0.58 1.59
C ILE A 48 9.00 1.25 2.56
N VAL A 49 8.53 1.66 3.76
CA VAL A 49 9.42 2.26 4.77
C VAL A 49 10.56 1.32 5.16
N ARG A 50 10.25 0.04 5.40
CA ARG A 50 11.26 -0.97 5.70
C ARG A 50 12.26 -1.14 4.54
N GLU A 51 11.79 -1.15 3.31
CA GLU A 51 12.65 -1.31 2.13
C GLU A 51 13.54 -0.08 1.86
N LEU A 52 13.08 1.12 2.24
CA LEU A 52 13.90 2.33 2.24
C LEU A 52 15.01 2.25 3.31
N GLU A 53 14.69 1.77 4.51
CA GLU A 53 15.69 1.54 5.57
C GLU A 53 16.73 0.49 5.16
N GLU A 54 16.33 -0.50 4.36
CA GLU A 54 17.21 -1.52 3.77
C GLU A 54 18.00 -1.02 2.54
N GLY A 55 17.76 0.22 2.08
CA GLY A 55 18.53 0.85 0.99
C GLY A 55 18.26 0.29 -0.41
N LYS A 56 17.06 -0.21 -0.69
CA LYS A 56 16.74 -0.80 -2.00
C LYS A 56 16.64 0.24 -3.12
N GLU A 57 17.57 0.20 -4.08
CA GLU A 57 17.61 1.08 -5.25
C GLU A 57 16.36 0.96 -6.15
N GLU A 58 15.74 -0.22 -6.18
CA GLU A 58 14.52 -0.52 -6.95
C GLU A 58 13.37 0.47 -6.66
N LEU A 59 13.26 0.97 -5.42
CA LEU A 59 12.22 1.96 -5.06
C LEU A 59 12.40 3.29 -5.80
N THR A 60 13.64 3.68 -6.09
CA THR A 60 13.94 4.93 -6.81
C THR A 60 13.58 4.79 -8.28
N GLU A 61 13.77 3.60 -8.87
CA GLU A 61 13.34 3.32 -10.23
C GLU A 61 11.82 3.30 -10.37
N LEU A 62 11.12 2.64 -9.42
CA LEU A 62 9.66 2.61 -9.40
C LEU A 62 9.06 4.00 -9.23
N LEU A 63 9.69 4.87 -8.45
CA LEU A 63 9.25 6.26 -8.28
C LEU A 63 9.32 7.04 -9.60
N LYS A 64 10.40 6.90 -10.38
CA LYS A 64 10.53 7.59 -11.68
C LYS A 64 9.43 7.20 -12.66
N ARG A 65 9.01 5.92 -12.66
CA ARG A 65 7.93 5.42 -13.52
C ARG A 65 6.53 5.91 -13.13
N LEU A 66 6.34 6.42 -11.91
CA LEU A 66 5.07 7.00 -11.47
C LEU A 66 4.90 8.46 -11.92
N GLU A 67 6.00 9.13 -12.29
CA GLU A 67 6.00 10.52 -12.77
C GLU A 67 5.77 10.61 -14.29
N GLU A 68 5.85 9.48 -15.00
CA GLU A 68 5.53 9.32 -16.43
C GLU A 68 4.03 9.05 -16.65
#